data_AF-A0A813E8M6-F1
#
_entry.id   AF-A0A813E8M6-F1
#
_cell.length_a   1.000
_cell.length_b   1.000
_cell.length_c   1.000
_cell.angle_alpha   90.00
_cell.angle_beta   90.00
_cell.angle_gamma   90.00
#
_symmetry.space_group_name_H-M   'P 1'
#
loop_
_entity.id
_entity.type
_entity.pdbx_description
1 polymer ?
#
loop_
_entity_poly.entity_id
_entity_poly.type
_entity_poly.pdbx_seq_one_letter_code
_entity_poly.pdbx_strand_id
1 'polypeptide(L)'
;MVVKKDYQACKHIEMEDVPNLHVMMILRSLASRNYLSEIYSWQWHYYTLTNEGIEYLREVLHLPAQVFPSTLTKQRPTRPALSAGESGEGKGKGKGKRWGKDDE
;
A
#
# COMPACT_ATOMS: atom_id res chain seq x y z
N MET A 1 -8.10 -5.44 -0.28
CA MET A 1 -8.74 -6.61 0.36
C MET A 1 -7.63 -7.51 0.88
N VAL A 2 -7.76 -8.03 2.10
CA VAL A 2 -6.76 -8.91 2.70
C VAL A 2 -7.40 -10.22 3.10
N VAL A 3 -6.90 -11.35 2.62
CA VAL A 3 -7.51 -12.67 2.86
C VAL A 3 -6.51 -13.62 3.48
N LYS A 4 -6.86 -14.18 4.64
CA LYS A 4 -6.09 -15.26 5.24
C LYS A 4 -6.31 -16.55 4.45
N LYS A 5 -5.23 -17.29 4.18
CA LYS A 5 -5.27 -18.61 3.53
C LYS A 5 -5.77 -19.67 4.52
N ASP A 6 -7.07 -19.62 4.79
CA ASP A 6 -7.77 -20.54 5.68
C ASP A 6 -9.10 -20.97 5.03
N TYR A 7 -9.19 -22.24 4.63
CA TYR A 7 -10.35 -22.77 3.90
C TYR A 7 -11.52 -23.16 4.82
N GLN A 8 -11.26 -23.34 6.11
CA GLN A 8 -12.24 -23.83 7.08
C GLN A 8 -12.88 -22.68 7.87
N ALA A 9 -12.34 -21.47 7.76
CA ALA A 9 -12.92 -20.29 8.36
C ALA A 9 -14.35 -20.05 7.86
N CYS A 10 -15.32 -20.15 8.79
CA CYS A 10 -16.75 -19.99 8.50
C CYS A 10 -17.10 -18.56 8.06
N LYS A 11 -16.29 -17.57 8.44
CA LYS A 11 -16.49 -16.14 8.14
C LYS A 11 -15.17 -15.50 7.77
N HIS A 12 -15.26 -14.45 6.94
CA HIS A 12 -14.13 -13.58 6.64
C HIS A 12 -13.95 -12.51 7.74
N ILE A 13 -12.74 -11.98 7.93
CA ILE A 13 -12.43 -11.06 9.04
C ILE A 13 -13.14 -9.71 8.88
N GLU A 14 -13.22 -9.19 7.64
CA GLU A 14 -13.87 -7.91 7.34
C GLU A 14 -15.38 -8.06 7.01
N MET A 15 -15.86 -9.28 6.76
CA MET A 15 -17.23 -9.55 6.29
C MET A 15 -17.87 -10.65 7.13
N GLU A 16 -18.91 -10.29 7.89
CA GLU A 16 -19.52 -11.20 8.85
C GLU A 16 -20.45 -12.26 8.21
N ASP A 17 -21.05 -11.93 7.07
CA ASP A 17 -22.06 -12.79 6.43
C ASP A 17 -21.48 -13.74 5.36
N VAL A 18 -20.19 -13.60 5.01
CA VAL A 18 -19.60 -14.31 3.87
C VAL A 18 -18.51 -15.27 4.33
N PRO A 19 -18.56 -16.55 3.92
CA PRO A 19 -17.51 -17.51 4.24
C PRO A 19 -16.21 -17.19 3.49
N ASN A 20 -15.08 -17.42 4.16
CA ASN A 20 -13.76 -17.06 3.62
C ASN A 20 -13.42 -17.78 2.31
N LEU A 21 -13.93 -19.01 2.14
CA LEU A 21 -13.75 -19.80 0.93
C LEU A 21 -14.31 -19.09 -0.31
N HIS A 22 -15.51 -18.51 -0.22
CA HIS A 22 -16.12 -17.80 -1.34
C HIS A 22 -15.29 -16.57 -1.73
N VAL A 23 -14.83 -15.81 -0.74
CA VAL A 23 -13.96 -14.65 -0.96
C VAL A 23 -12.68 -15.06 -1.68
N MET A 24 -12.05 -16.14 -1.23
CA MET A 24 -10.81 -16.64 -1.84
C MET A 24 -11.01 -17.10 -3.29
N MET A 25 -12.10 -17.82 -3.58
CA MET A 25 -12.38 -18.29 -4.95
C MET A 25 -12.70 -17.13 -5.90
N ILE A 26 -13.46 -16.13 -5.44
CA ILE A 26 -13.80 -14.94 -6.24
C ILE A 26 -12.54 -14.14 -6.53
N LEU A 27 -11.73 -13.82 -5.51
CA LEU A 27 -10.51 -13.02 -5.70
C LEU A 27 -9.49 -13.75 -6.58
N ARG A 28 -9.37 -15.08 -6.46
CA ARG A 28 -8.56 -15.88 -7.39
C ARG A 28 -9.04 -15.76 -8.84
N SER A 29 -10.35 -15.77 -9.06
CA SER A 29 -10.93 -15.61 -10.40
C SER A 29 -10.76 -14.21 -11.00
N LEU A 30 -10.72 -13.18 -10.15
CA LEU A 30 -10.47 -11.79 -10.56
C LEU A 30 -8.98 -11.55 -10.83
N ALA A 31 -8.11 -12.11 -10.01
CA ALA A 31 -6.66 -12.06 -10.20
C ALA A 31 -6.24 -12.77 -11.49
N SER A 32 -6.84 -13.92 -11.83
CA SER A 32 -6.53 -14.63 -13.09
C SER A 32 -6.93 -13.85 -14.35
N ARG A 33 -7.77 -12.82 -14.21
CA ARG A 33 -8.19 -11.92 -15.30
C ARG A 33 -7.45 -10.58 -15.29
N ASN A 34 -6.42 -10.42 -14.46
CA ASN A 34 -5.64 -9.19 -14.27
C ASN A 34 -6.42 -7.97 -13.74
N TYR A 35 -7.64 -8.17 -13.21
CA TYR A 35 -8.41 -7.10 -12.55
C TYR A 35 -7.87 -6.76 -11.16
N LEU A 36 -7.13 -7.68 -10.55
CA LEU A 36 -6.48 -7.49 -9.26
C LEU A 36 -5.00 -7.88 -9.37
N SER A 37 -4.14 -7.16 -8.66
CA SER A 37 -2.77 -7.58 -8.40
C SER A 37 -2.70 -8.25 -7.03
N GLU A 38 -2.11 -9.45 -7.01
CA GLU A 38 -2.00 -10.29 -5.83
C GLU A 38 -0.56 -10.33 -5.30
N ILE A 39 -0.41 -10.16 -3.99
CA ILE A 39 0.85 -10.40 -3.27
C ILE A 39 0.55 -11.42 -2.17
N TYR A 40 1.29 -12.51 -2.13
CA TYR A 40 1.14 -13.55 -1.11
C TYR A 40 2.31 -13.49 -0.12
N SER A 41 1.99 -13.37 1.18
CA SER A 41 3.00 -13.33 2.24
C SER A 41 2.43 -13.86 3.56
N TRP A 42 3.19 -14.70 4.27
CA TRP A 42 2.83 -15.22 5.60
C TRP A 42 1.44 -15.87 5.72
N GLN A 43 1.01 -16.61 4.69
CA GLN A 43 -0.36 -17.17 4.61
C GLN A 43 -1.48 -16.12 4.48
N TRP A 44 -1.13 -14.91 4.04
CA TRP A 44 -2.08 -13.85 3.71
C TRP A 44 -1.94 -13.48 2.23
N HIS A 45 -3.10 -13.30 1.58
CA HIS A 45 -3.22 -12.76 0.25
C HIS A 45 -3.60 -11.27 0.36
N TYR A 46 -2.78 -10.42 -0.22
CA TYR A 46 -3.00 -8.99 -0.32
C TYR A 46 -3.39 -8.66 -1.75
N TYR A 47 -4.59 -8.13 -1.93
CA TYR A 47 -5.12 -7.76 -3.24
C TYR A 47 -5.20 -6.24 -3.39
N THR A 48 -4.63 -5.73 -4.47
CA THR A 48 -4.74 -4.35 -4.92
C THR A 48 -5.54 -4.28 -6.23
N LEU A 49 -6.38 -3.27 -6.35
CA LEU A 49 -7.25 -3.08 -7.51
C LEU A 49 -6.48 -2.38 -8.64
N THR A 50 -6.50 -2.95 -9.85
CA THR A 50 -5.87 -2.35 -11.04
C THR A 50 -6.85 -1.42 -11.76
N ASN A 51 -6.35 -0.56 -12.67
CA ASN A 51 -7.21 0.38 -13.41
C ASN A 51 -8.29 -0.36 -14.24
N GLU A 52 -7.92 -1.46 -14.91
CA GLU A 52 -8.86 -2.30 -15.66
C GLU A 52 -9.92 -2.94 -14.75
N GLY A 53 -9.52 -3.36 -13.55
CA GLY A 53 -10.44 -3.90 -12.56
C GLY A 53 -11.46 -2.87 -12.06
N ILE A 54 -11.08 -1.59 -11.99
CA ILE A 54 -12.02 -0.50 -11.63
C ILE A 54 -13.12 -0.39 -12.69
N GLU A 55 -12.76 -0.43 -13.98
CA GLU A 55 -13.72 -0.34 -15.08
C GLU A 55 -14.67 -1.55 -15.07
N TYR A 56 -14.12 -2.76 -14.96
CA TYR A 56 -14.92 -3.99 -14.87
C TYR A 56 -15.92 -3.96 -13.70
N LEU A 57 -15.50 -3.54 -12.51
CA LEU A 57 -16.39 -3.47 -11.35
C LEU A 57 -17.49 -2.40 -11.52
N ARG A 58 -17.23 -1.31 -12.24
CA ARG A 58 -18.28 -0.32 -12.54
C ARG A 58 -19.37 -0.89 -13.43
N GLU A 59 -18.98 -1.65 -14.46
CA GLU A 59 -19.93 -2.27 -15.38
C GLU A 59 -20.78 -3.34 -14.68
N VAL A 60 -20.15 -4.22 -13.90
CA VAL A 60 -20.83 -5.33 -13.20
C VAL A 60 -21.77 -4.84 -12.10
N LEU A 61 -21.37 -3.79 -11.36
CA LEU A 61 -22.17 -3.24 -10.26
C LEU A 61 -23.11 -2.11 -10.70
N HIS A 62 -23.10 -1.74 -11.98
CA HIS A 62 -23.88 -0.64 -12.56
C HIS A 62 -23.70 0.69 -11.80
N LEU A 63 -22.45 0.98 -11.41
CA LEU A 63 -22.11 2.19 -10.66
C LEU A 63 -21.83 3.36 -11.61
N PRO A 64 -22.22 4.60 -11.24
CA PRO A 64 -21.86 5.78 -12.03
C PRO A 64 -20.34 6.01 -12.00
N ALA A 65 -19.79 6.55 -13.10
CA ALA A 65 -18.35 6.73 -13.30
C ALA A 65 -17.65 7.65 -12.27
N GLN A 66 -18.43 8.40 -11.49
CA GLN A 66 -17.93 9.28 -10.42
C GLN A 66 -17.48 8.53 -9.16
N VAL A 67 -17.84 7.26 -9.00
CA VAL A 67 -17.40 6.47 -7.85
C VAL A 67 -15.98 5.98 -8.11
N PHE A 68 -15.08 6.36 -7.21
CA PHE A 68 -13.68 5.96 -7.23
C PHE A 68 -13.38 5.08 -6.02
N PRO A 69 -12.47 4.10 -6.17
CA PRO A 69 -12.00 3.35 -5.02
C PRO A 69 -11.30 4.31 -4.04
N SER A 70 -11.43 4.03 -2.74
CA SER A 70 -10.87 4.89 -1.67
C SER A 70 -9.36 5.12 -1.81
N THR A 71 -8.64 4.20 -2.47
CA THR A 71 -7.21 4.29 -2.75
C THR A 71 -6.83 5.34 -3.80
N LEU A 72 -7.76 5.79 -4.65
CA LEU A 72 -7.52 6.78 -5.70
C LEU A 72 -7.75 8.22 -5.24
N THR A 73 -8.31 8.40 -4.05
CA THR A 73 -8.45 9.71 -3.42
C THR A 73 -7.05 10.25 -3.07
N LYS A 74 -6.65 11.38 -3.66
CA LYS A 74 -5.36 12.03 -3.39
C LYS A 74 -5.19 12.30 -1.89
N GLN A 75 -4.50 11.42 -1.17
CA GLN A 75 -4.01 11.75 0.16
C GLN A 75 -2.72 12.57 0.02
N ARG A 76 -2.81 13.84 0.41
CA ARG A 76 -1.73 14.83 0.48
C ARG A 76 -1.01 14.71 1.83
N PRO A 77 0.15 15.35 2.01
CA PRO A 77 1.48 15.01 1.52
C PRO A 77 2.26 14.10 2.51
N THR A 78 3.27 13.43 1.97
CA THR A 78 4.30 12.73 2.74
C THR A 78 5.22 13.74 3.44
N ARG A 79 5.51 13.48 4.72
CA ARG A 79 6.52 14.07 5.63
C ARG A 79 6.06 15.23 6.54
N PRO A 80 6.25 15.13 7.86
CA PRO A 80 6.55 16.33 8.64
C PRO A 80 7.83 16.92 8.06
N ALA A 81 7.77 18.17 7.62
CA ALA A 81 8.96 18.96 7.38
C ALA A 81 9.72 19.03 8.70
N LEU A 82 10.78 18.23 8.85
CA LEU A 82 11.85 18.59 9.75
C LEU A 82 12.34 19.94 9.24
N SER A 83 12.00 20.98 9.98
CA SER A 83 12.46 22.35 9.81
C SER A 83 13.96 22.32 9.55
N ALA A 84 14.32 22.49 8.28
CA ALA A 84 15.66 22.90 7.91
C ALA A 84 15.89 24.25 8.59
N GLY A 85 16.67 24.23 9.68
CA GLY A 85 17.24 25.43 10.24
C GLY A 85 18.01 26.14 9.14
N GLU A 86 17.63 27.38 8.90
CA GLU A 86 18.38 28.36 8.14
C GLU A 86 19.85 28.34 8.56
N SER A 87 20.75 28.06 7.62
CA SER A 87 21.92 28.90 7.34
C SER A 87 22.90 28.23 6.37
N GLY A 88 23.19 28.94 5.28
CA GLY A 88 24.56 29.09 4.81
C GLY A 88 25.04 28.15 3.70
N GLU A 89 24.98 28.65 2.47
CA GLU A 89 25.89 28.32 1.36
C GLU A 89 27.37 28.19 1.80
N GLY A 90 28.09 27.19 1.27
CA GLY A 90 29.55 27.18 1.39
C GLY A 90 30.27 25.88 1.04
N LYS A 91 30.58 25.70 -0.25
CA LYS A 91 31.60 24.79 -0.81
C LYS A 91 32.88 24.65 0.04
N GLY A 92 33.44 23.44 0.10
CA GLY A 92 34.87 23.25 -0.21
C GLY A 92 35.77 22.58 0.84
N LYS A 93 36.26 21.39 0.46
CA LYS A 93 37.61 20.83 0.65
C LYS A 93 38.44 21.23 1.90
N GLY A 94 38.75 20.20 2.70
CA GLY A 94 40.14 19.74 2.81
C GLY A 94 40.93 20.09 4.08
N LYS A 95 41.87 19.17 4.38
CA LYS A 95 43.01 19.23 5.31
C LYS A 95 42.69 19.17 6.80
N GLY A 96 43.13 18.07 7.41
CA GLY A 96 43.05 17.82 8.84
C GLY A 96 44.00 18.66 9.68
N LYS A 97 43.88 18.49 10.99
CA LYS A 97 44.89 18.80 12.00
C LYS A 97 44.56 18.02 13.29
N ARG A 98 45.36 16.98 13.52
CA ARG A 98 45.93 16.51 14.79
C ARG A 98 45.52 17.35 16.01
N TRP A 99 44.68 16.79 16.89
CA TRP A 99 44.48 17.31 18.25
C TRP A 99 45.14 16.34 19.23
N GLY A 100 46.15 16.83 19.94
CA GLY A 100 46.95 16.04 20.86
C GLY A 100 48.21 16.80 21.26
N LYS A 101 48.04 17.82 22.08
CA LYS A 101 48.96 18.18 23.17
C LYS A 101 48.36 19.28 24.05
N ASP A 102 48.39 18.96 25.35
CA ASP A 102 48.52 19.81 26.54
C ASP A 102 47.43 20.85 26.84
N ASP A 103 46.87 20.82 28.05
CA ASP A 103 47.32 21.71 29.14
C ASP A 103 46.67 21.37 30.49
N GLU A 104 47.47 21.65 31.54
CA GLU A 104 47.25 21.73 33.00
C GLU A 104 47.25 20.48 33.88
#